data_AF-A0A8K9UY91-F1
#
_entry.id   AF-A0A8K9UY91-F1
#
_cell.length_a   1.000
_cell.length_b   1.000
_cell.length_c   1.000
_cell.angle_alpha   90.00
_cell.angle_beta   90.00
_cell.angle_gamma   90.00
#
_symmetry.space_group_name_H-M   'P 1'
#
loop_
_entity.id
_entity.type
_entity.pdbx_description
1 polymer ?
#
loop_
_entity_poly.entity_id
_entity_poly.type
_entity_poly.pdbx_seq_one_letter_code
_entity_poly.pdbx_strand_id
1 'polypeptide(L)'
;LKNTPPEKMASSPEKSSTAQELKEQGNRLFLCRKYQEAATCYSKTINRNPSVAVYYTNRTLSLADCKHALELDLHSVKAHFFLCQCHLELENYNEAIGNLQRAYNLVKEQRLNFGDDIPSALRVAKKKRWNSIEEKRINQENKLHAYLTKLILAEKERFLKFRNSSSDGSFLARTKLTNVYLSVCLYAPQCVPPSKLCLCVI
;
A
#
# COMPACT_ATOMS: atom_id res chain seq x y z
N LEU A 1 -60.62 0.15 2.61
CA LEU A 1 -59.87 1.14 3.42
C LEU A 1 -58.40 1.01 3.04
N LYS A 2 -57.83 2.05 2.41
CA LYS A 2 -56.48 2.06 1.83
C LYS A 2 -55.47 2.33 2.95
N ASN A 3 -54.46 1.46 3.08
CA ASN A 3 -53.30 1.70 3.94
C ASN A 3 -52.24 2.44 3.14
N THR A 4 -51.92 3.66 3.56
CA THR A 4 -50.90 4.54 2.98
C THR A 4 -49.51 4.32 3.63
N PRO A 5 -48.40 4.52 2.89
CA PRO A 5 -47.03 4.25 3.35
C PRO A 5 -46.46 5.34 4.28
N PRO A 6 -45.40 5.04 5.06
CA PRO A 6 -44.83 5.98 6.02
C PRO A 6 -44.22 7.22 5.35
N GLU A 7 -44.51 8.36 5.98
CA GLU A 7 -44.20 9.71 5.55
C GLU A 7 -42.70 9.93 5.28
N LYS A 8 -42.39 10.41 4.07
CA LYS A 8 -41.13 11.07 3.75
C LYS A 8 -41.07 12.37 4.56
N MET A 9 -40.23 12.42 5.60
CA MET A 9 -39.89 13.68 6.25
C MET A 9 -39.14 14.58 5.26
N ALA A 10 -39.84 15.61 4.79
CA ALA A 10 -39.30 16.67 3.97
C ALA A 10 -38.21 17.43 4.75
N SER A 11 -36.95 17.26 4.38
CA SER A 11 -35.87 18.13 4.83
C SER A 11 -36.08 19.53 4.22
N SER A 12 -36.26 20.52 5.09
CA SER A 12 -36.28 21.95 4.80
C SER A 12 -35.20 22.39 3.78
N PRO A 13 -35.54 23.11 2.69
CA PRO A 13 -34.60 23.48 1.62
C PRO A 13 -33.48 24.46 2.05
N GLU A 14 -33.64 25.21 3.15
CA GLU A 14 -32.63 26.18 3.62
C GLU A 14 -31.38 25.53 4.24
N LYS A 15 -31.48 24.34 4.84
CA LYS A 15 -30.31 23.64 5.40
C LYS A 15 -29.36 23.12 4.30
N SER A 16 -29.90 22.88 3.11
CA SER A 16 -29.14 22.40 1.95
C SER A 16 -28.29 23.51 1.32
N SER A 17 -28.79 24.75 1.24
CA SER A 17 -28.05 25.86 0.61
C SER A 17 -26.80 26.22 1.41
N THR A 18 -26.91 26.36 2.73
CA THR A 18 -25.77 26.68 3.60
C THR A 18 -24.70 25.57 3.60
N ALA A 19 -25.10 24.30 3.56
CA ALA A 19 -24.16 23.19 3.48
C ALA A 19 -23.36 23.21 2.16
N GLN A 20 -24.02 23.56 1.06
CA GLN A 20 -23.40 23.66 -0.26
C GLN A 20 -22.40 24.83 -0.35
N GLU A 21 -22.72 25.98 0.24
CA GLU A 21 -21.82 27.13 0.35
C GLU A 21 -20.56 26.79 1.16
N LEU A 22 -20.71 26.11 2.30
CA LEU A 22 -19.59 25.65 3.13
C LEU A 22 -18.69 24.65 2.38
N LYS A 23 -19.29 23.77 1.57
CA LYS A 23 -18.55 22.83 0.69
C LYS A 23 -17.71 23.61 -0.32
N GLU A 24 -18.29 24.60 -0.99
CA GLU A 24 -17.59 25.40 -1.99
C GLU A 24 -16.48 26.25 -1.36
N GLN A 25 -16.70 26.77 -0.15
CA GLN A 25 -15.66 27.42 0.63
C GLN A 25 -14.50 26.46 0.95
N GLY A 26 -14.81 25.22 1.38
CA GLY A 26 -13.81 24.17 1.59
C GLY A 26 -13.01 23.87 0.32
N ASN A 27 -13.68 23.77 -0.84
CA ASN A 27 -13.03 23.55 -2.13
C ASN A 27 -12.08 24.70 -2.48
N ARG A 28 -12.49 25.96 -2.26
CA ARG A 28 -11.61 27.14 -2.49
C ARG A 28 -10.37 27.09 -1.60
N LEU A 29 -10.54 26.80 -0.31
CA LEU A 29 -9.42 26.67 0.63
C LEU A 29 -8.48 25.52 0.26
N PHE A 30 -9.04 24.41 -0.24
CA PHE A 30 -8.28 23.28 -0.74
C PHE A 30 -7.41 23.66 -1.95
N LEU A 31 -7.96 24.42 -2.91
CA LEU A 31 -7.21 24.95 -4.05
C LEU A 31 -6.13 25.95 -3.61
N CYS A 32 -6.37 26.72 -2.55
CA CYS A 32 -5.38 27.59 -1.92
C CYS A 32 -4.32 26.82 -1.08
N ARG A 33 -4.30 25.49 -1.13
CA ARG A 33 -3.40 24.60 -0.34
C ARG A 33 -3.55 24.73 1.19
N LYS A 34 -4.65 25.32 1.65
CA LYS A 34 -4.97 25.47 3.08
C LYS A 34 -5.75 24.25 3.57
N TYR A 35 -5.09 23.10 3.63
CA TYR A 35 -5.76 21.81 3.88
C TYR A 35 -6.41 21.72 5.27
N GLN A 36 -5.78 22.29 6.30
CA GLN A 36 -6.32 22.29 7.66
C GLN A 36 -7.61 23.11 7.76
N GLU A 37 -7.59 24.34 7.23
CA GLU A 37 -8.79 25.19 7.18
C GLU A 37 -9.91 24.53 6.35
N ALA A 38 -9.57 23.94 5.20
CA ALA A 38 -10.52 23.20 4.38
C ALA A 38 -11.18 22.04 5.13
N ALA A 39 -10.41 21.24 5.88
CA ALA A 39 -10.93 20.13 6.68
C ALA A 39 -11.92 20.61 7.76
N THR A 40 -11.65 21.75 8.40
CA THR A 40 -12.61 22.35 9.35
C THR A 40 -13.90 22.80 8.66
N CYS A 41 -13.82 23.37 7.46
CA CYS A 41 -14.98 23.75 6.65
C CYS A 41 -15.82 22.51 6.28
N TYR A 42 -15.20 21.45 5.80
CA TYR A 42 -15.92 20.20 5.49
C TYR A 42 -16.54 19.55 6.73
N SER A 43 -15.89 19.64 7.89
CA SER A 43 -16.45 19.16 9.16
C SER A 43 -17.72 19.94 9.54
N LYS A 44 -17.71 21.27 9.35
CA LYS A 44 -18.92 22.10 9.52
C LYS A 44 -20.00 21.71 8.52
N THR A 45 -19.65 21.39 7.27
CA THR A 45 -20.61 20.89 6.27
C THR A 45 -21.26 19.58 6.71
N ILE A 46 -20.47 18.60 7.19
CA ILE A 46 -20.96 17.31 7.67
C ILE A 46 -21.93 17.48 8.84
N ASN A 47 -21.63 18.37 9.80
CA ASN A 47 -22.52 18.65 10.93
C ASN A 47 -23.87 19.23 10.50
N ARG A 48 -23.93 19.92 9.34
CA ARG A 48 -25.17 20.46 8.79
C ARG A 48 -25.95 19.42 8.00
N ASN A 49 -25.25 18.61 7.21
CA ASN A 49 -25.85 17.55 6.43
C ASN A 49 -24.93 16.30 6.38
N PRO A 50 -25.18 15.31 7.24
CA PRO A 50 -24.34 14.11 7.34
C PRO A 50 -24.67 13.05 6.28
N SER A 51 -25.72 13.22 5.46
CA SER A 51 -26.20 12.18 4.53
C SER A 51 -25.47 12.14 3.20
N VAL A 52 -24.50 13.02 2.96
CA VAL A 52 -23.85 13.19 1.66
C VAL A 52 -22.41 12.66 1.71
N ALA A 53 -22.16 11.54 1.00
CA ALA A 53 -20.87 10.86 0.96
C ALA A 53 -19.69 11.76 0.51
N VAL A 54 -19.95 12.71 -0.40
CA VAL A 54 -18.93 13.60 -0.98
C VAL A 54 -18.22 14.46 0.08
N TYR A 55 -18.91 14.82 1.17
CA TYR A 55 -18.30 15.65 2.21
C TYR A 55 -17.23 14.90 2.99
N TYR A 56 -17.42 13.59 3.20
CA TYR A 56 -16.43 12.73 3.85
C TYR A 56 -15.23 12.49 2.94
N THR A 57 -15.44 12.25 1.64
CA THR A 57 -14.32 12.08 0.69
C THR A 57 -13.47 13.34 0.54
N ASN A 58 -14.07 14.52 0.74
CA ASN A 58 -13.37 15.81 0.60
C ASN A 58 -12.68 16.26 1.90
N ARG A 59 -13.15 15.82 3.09
CA ARG A 59 -12.63 16.25 4.39
C ARG A 59 -11.16 15.89 4.55
N THR A 60 -10.80 14.60 4.47
CA THR A 60 -9.43 14.10 4.55
C THR A 60 -9.36 12.64 4.08
N LEU A 61 -8.17 12.18 3.69
CA LEU A 61 -7.83 10.78 3.38
C LEU A 61 -7.74 9.92 4.66
N SER A 62 -8.74 9.95 5.54
CA SER A 62 -8.79 9.04 6.70
C SER A 62 -9.52 7.76 6.32
N LEU A 63 -9.00 6.61 6.78
CA LEU A 63 -9.63 5.31 6.56
C LEU A 63 -11.08 5.27 7.08
N ALA A 64 -11.33 5.88 8.24
CA ALA A 64 -12.66 5.93 8.85
C ALA A 64 -13.65 6.74 7.99
N ASP A 65 -13.21 7.89 7.49
CA ASP A 65 -14.02 8.76 6.64
C ASP A 65 -14.32 8.10 5.29
N CYS A 66 -13.36 7.37 4.71
CA CYS A 66 -13.58 6.62 3.47
C CYS A 66 -14.57 5.47 3.65
N LYS A 67 -14.50 4.75 4.78
CA LYS A 67 -15.46 3.68 5.08
C LYS A 67 -16.87 4.22 5.26
N HIS A 68 -17.02 5.32 6.01
CA HIS A 68 -18.32 5.94 6.18
C HIS A 68 -18.87 6.53 4.88
N ALA A 69 -18.01 7.08 4.01
CA ALA A 69 -18.42 7.50 2.67
C ALA A 69 -18.96 6.34 1.83
N LEU A 70 -18.40 5.12 1.96
CA LEU A 70 -18.88 3.93 1.27
C LEU A 70 -20.18 3.35 1.84
N GLU A 71 -20.43 3.52 3.14
CA GLU A 71 -21.72 3.19 3.77
C GLU A 71 -22.85 4.06 3.20
N LEU A 72 -22.54 5.32 2.89
CA LEU A 72 -23.49 6.26 2.28
C LEU A 72 -23.62 6.08 0.76
N ASP A 73 -22.50 5.89 0.07
CA ASP A 73 -22.45 5.69 -1.39
C ASP A 73 -21.43 4.61 -1.76
N LEU A 74 -21.93 3.39 -1.99
CA LEU A 74 -21.13 2.24 -2.38
C LEU A 74 -20.56 2.37 -3.80
N HIS A 75 -21.18 3.18 -4.66
CA HIS A 75 -20.80 3.35 -6.05
C HIS A 75 -19.82 4.53 -6.25
N SER A 76 -19.37 5.18 -5.18
CA SER A 76 -18.41 6.27 -5.27
C SER A 76 -17.01 5.78 -5.67
N VAL A 77 -16.60 6.06 -6.91
CA VAL A 77 -15.25 5.77 -7.41
C VAL A 77 -14.17 6.44 -6.53
N LYS A 78 -14.39 7.71 -6.17
CA LYS A 78 -13.43 8.47 -5.35
C LYS A 78 -13.25 7.85 -3.96
N ALA A 79 -14.33 7.37 -3.35
CA ALA A 79 -14.25 6.72 -2.04
C ALA A 79 -13.40 5.45 -2.09
N HIS A 80 -13.60 4.57 -3.08
CA HIS A 80 -12.76 3.38 -3.27
C HIS A 80 -11.29 3.72 -3.56
N PHE A 81 -11.04 4.75 -4.37
CA PHE A 81 -9.68 5.20 -4.69
C PHE A 81 -8.94 5.72 -3.45
N PHE A 82 -9.58 6.58 -2.64
CA PHE A 82 -8.99 7.09 -1.42
C PHE A 82 -8.85 6.01 -0.34
N LEU A 83 -9.79 5.08 -0.25
CA LEU A 83 -9.67 3.92 0.64
C LEU A 83 -8.45 3.07 0.27
N CYS A 84 -8.18 2.86 -1.04
CA CYS A 84 -6.95 2.22 -1.48
C CYS A 84 -5.72 2.99 -1.01
N GLN A 85 -5.67 4.32 -1.20
CA GLN A 85 -4.51 5.11 -0.77
C GLN A 85 -4.25 4.93 0.73
N CYS A 86 -5.30 4.94 1.56
CA CYS A 86 -5.17 4.65 2.99
C CYS A 86 -4.60 3.24 3.25
N HIS A 87 -5.10 2.23 2.55
CA HIS A 87 -4.58 0.86 2.69
C HIS A 87 -3.14 0.69 2.22
N LEU A 88 -2.71 1.47 1.21
CA LEU A 88 -1.31 1.47 0.77
C LEU A 88 -0.37 2.06 1.80
N GLU A 89 -0.78 3.11 2.53
CA GLU A 89 0.00 3.67 3.64
C GLU A 89 -0.01 2.74 4.87
N LEU A 90 -1.06 1.94 5.06
CA LEU A 90 -1.16 0.91 6.09
C LEU A 90 -0.49 -0.43 5.71
N GLU A 91 0.21 -0.49 4.57
CA GLU A 91 0.85 -1.69 4.03
C GLU A 91 -0.09 -2.90 3.76
N ASN A 92 -1.41 -2.66 3.77
CA ASN A 92 -2.43 -3.66 3.45
C ASN A 92 -2.65 -3.72 1.93
N TYR A 93 -1.67 -4.27 1.22
CA TYR A 93 -1.63 -4.23 -0.24
C TYR A 93 -2.71 -5.06 -0.94
N ASN A 94 -3.21 -6.12 -0.31
CA ASN A 94 -4.21 -7.00 -0.92
C ASN A 94 -5.58 -6.29 -1.01
N GLU A 95 -6.00 -5.69 0.10
CA GLU A 95 -7.21 -4.89 0.21
C GLU A 95 -7.12 -3.65 -0.68
N ALA A 96 -5.95 -2.99 -0.72
CA ALA A 96 -5.70 -1.85 -1.60
C ALA A 96 -5.95 -2.20 -3.08
N ILE A 97 -5.36 -3.29 -3.57
CA ILE A 97 -5.53 -3.75 -4.95
C ILE A 97 -7.00 -4.11 -5.23
N GLY A 98 -7.68 -4.78 -4.30
CA GLY A 98 -9.10 -5.11 -4.44
C GLY A 98 -9.99 -3.87 -4.56
N ASN A 99 -9.73 -2.84 -3.76
CA ASN A 99 -10.47 -1.57 -3.84
C ASN A 99 -10.18 -0.81 -5.15
N LEU A 100 -8.94 -0.81 -5.65
CA LEU A 100 -8.62 -0.23 -6.96
C LEU A 100 -9.31 -0.96 -8.12
N GLN A 101 -9.40 -2.29 -8.05
CA GLN A 101 -10.11 -3.07 -9.06
C GLN A 101 -11.60 -2.75 -9.05
N ARG A 102 -12.22 -2.59 -7.87
CA ARG A 102 -13.60 -2.13 -7.73
C ARG A 102 -13.79 -0.73 -8.30
N ALA A 103 -12.90 0.21 -7.95
CA ALA A 103 -12.94 1.57 -8.49
C ALA A 103 -12.86 1.56 -10.03
N TYR A 104 -11.97 0.74 -10.61
CA TYR A 104 -11.82 0.60 -12.06
C TYR A 104 -13.09 0.04 -12.73
N ASN A 105 -13.76 -0.92 -12.11
CA ASN A 105 -15.02 -1.46 -12.62
C ASN A 105 -16.14 -0.42 -12.56
N LEU A 106 -16.26 0.30 -11.44
CA LEU A 106 -17.24 1.38 -11.27
C LEU A 106 -17.04 2.50 -12.31
N VAL A 107 -15.80 2.82 -12.65
CA VAL A 107 -15.50 3.79 -13.72
C VAL A 107 -16.01 3.34 -15.07
N LYS A 108 -15.87 2.06 -15.40
CA LYS A 108 -16.41 1.49 -16.64
C LYS A 108 -17.93 1.49 -16.65
N GLU A 109 -18.55 1.12 -15.53
CA GLU A 109 -20.00 1.09 -15.37
C GLU A 109 -20.60 2.50 -15.50
N GLN A 110 -20.00 3.49 -14.83
CA GLN A 110 -20.45 4.88 -14.85
C GLN A 110 -19.99 5.66 -16.09
N ARG A 111 -19.19 5.03 -16.97
CA ARG A 111 -18.58 5.66 -18.17
C ARG A 111 -17.84 6.96 -17.86
N LEU A 112 -17.16 7.01 -16.71
CA LEU A 112 -16.32 8.14 -16.32
C LEU A 112 -14.95 8.02 -17.00
N ASN A 113 -14.31 9.17 -17.29
CA ASN A 113 -12.97 9.19 -17.87
C ASN A 113 -11.95 9.70 -16.85
N PHE A 114 -11.20 8.78 -16.25
CA PHE A 114 -10.08 9.07 -15.34
C PHE A 114 -8.71 8.87 -16.01
N GLY A 115 -8.66 8.73 -17.34
CA GLY A 115 -7.42 8.48 -18.07
C GLY A 115 -6.62 7.30 -17.51
N ASP A 116 -5.34 7.54 -17.17
CA ASP A 116 -4.43 6.55 -16.60
C ASP A 116 -4.28 6.66 -15.07
N ASP A 117 -5.10 7.46 -14.37
CA ASP A 117 -4.94 7.66 -12.92
C ASP A 117 -5.17 6.35 -12.12
N ILE A 118 -6.25 5.63 -12.43
CA ILE A 118 -6.58 4.38 -11.74
C ILE A 118 -5.64 3.23 -12.15
N PRO A 119 -5.38 3.00 -13.45
CA PRO A 119 -4.44 1.96 -13.86
C PRO A 119 -3.00 2.22 -13.38
N SER A 120 -2.54 3.48 -13.35
CA SER A 120 -1.22 3.83 -12.81
C SER A 120 -1.14 3.53 -11.31
N ALA A 121 -2.15 3.91 -10.52
CA ALA A 121 -2.24 3.55 -9.10
C ALA A 121 -2.20 2.03 -8.89
N LEU A 122 -2.86 1.26 -9.75
CA LEU A 122 -2.86 -0.20 -9.69
C LEU A 122 -1.48 -0.82 -9.98
N ARG A 123 -0.73 -0.26 -10.94
CA ARG A 123 0.66 -0.67 -11.19
C ARG A 123 1.55 -0.39 -9.98
N VAL A 124 1.42 0.80 -9.38
CA VAL A 124 2.18 1.19 -8.18
C VAL A 124 1.83 0.28 -6.99
N ALA A 125 0.55 0.01 -6.74
CA ALA A 125 0.09 -0.88 -5.67
C ALA A 125 0.65 -2.30 -5.82
N LYS A 126 0.61 -2.87 -7.04
CA LYS A 126 1.20 -4.18 -7.34
C LYS A 126 2.71 -4.19 -7.13
N LYS A 127 3.41 -3.13 -7.54
CA LYS A 127 4.86 -2.99 -7.32
C LYS A 127 5.20 -2.92 -5.83
N LYS A 128 4.46 -2.15 -5.03
CA LYS A 128 4.63 -2.10 -3.57
C LYS A 128 4.40 -3.49 -2.93
N ARG A 129 3.35 -4.21 -3.34
CA ARG A 129 3.10 -5.58 -2.87
C ARG A 129 4.27 -6.51 -3.17
N TRP A 130 4.78 -6.48 -4.39
CA TRP A 130 5.94 -7.28 -4.79
C TRP A 130 7.17 -6.94 -3.95
N ASN A 131 7.49 -5.66 -3.82
CA ASN A 131 8.64 -5.20 -3.04
C ASN A 131 8.57 -5.68 -1.58
N SER A 132 7.39 -5.63 -0.94
CA SER A 132 7.21 -6.12 0.43
C SER A 132 7.44 -7.63 0.57
N ILE A 133 7.00 -8.43 -0.40
CA ILE A 133 7.25 -9.88 -0.42
C ILE A 133 8.73 -10.16 -0.66
N GLU A 134 9.34 -9.45 -1.62
CA GLU A 134 10.73 -9.63 -1.99
C GLU A 134 11.68 -9.23 -0.85
N GLU A 135 11.37 -8.15 -0.13
CA GLU A 135 12.12 -7.73 1.06
C GLU A 135 12.09 -8.79 2.16
N LYS A 136 10.93 -9.44 2.39
CA LYS A 136 10.83 -10.56 3.34
C LYS A 136 11.69 -11.76 2.91
N ARG A 137 11.70 -12.08 1.61
CA ARG A 137 12.52 -13.15 1.03
C ARG A 137 14.00 -12.86 1.22
N ILE A 138 14.44 -11.66 0.83
CA ILE A 138 15.83 -11.19 0.99
C ILE A 138 16.25 -11.20 2.46
N ASN A 139 15.38 -10.75 3.37
CA ASN A 139 15.69 -10.76 4.80
C ASN A 139 15.85 -12.18 5.36
N GLN A 140 15.05 -13.16 4.91
CA GLN A 140 15.23 -14.57 5.28
C GLN A 140 16.55 -15.12 4.76
N GLU A 141 16.88 -14.84 3.50
CA GLU A 141 18.13 -15.24 2.88
C GLU A 141 19.34 -14.63 3.61
N ASN A 142 19.29 -13.33 3.91
CA ASN A 142 20.32 -12.63 4.68
C ASN A 142 20.50 -13.22 6.08
N LYS A 143 19.42 -13.57 6.78
CA LYS A 143 19.49 -14.22 8.10
C LYS A 143 20.17 -15.58 8.01
N LEU A 144 19.80 -16.39 7.01
CA LEU A 144 20.41 -17.71 6.80
C LEU A 144 21.89 -17.59 6.43
N HIS A 145 22.23 -16.67 5.53
CA HIS A 145 23.60 -16.41 5.11
C HIS A 145 24.46 -15.94 6.30
N ALA A 146 23.96 -15.02 7.12
CA ALA A 146 24.67 -14.56 8.33
C ALA A 146 24.91 -15.70 9.33
N TYR A 147 23.91 -16.59 9.51
CA TYR A 147 24.04 -17.76 10.37
C TYR A 147 25.10 -18.75 9.85
N LEU A 148 25.06 -19.07 8.56
CA LEU A 148 26.01 -19.97 7.93
C LEU A 148 27.44 -19.41 8.00
N THR A 149 27.62 -18.13 7.68
CA THR A 149 28.92 -17.45 7.77
C THR A 149 29.48 -17.51 9.20
N LYS A 150 28.64 -17.33 10.22
CA LYS A 150 29.05 -17.46 11.62
C LYS A 150 29.54 -18.88 11.95
N LEU A 151 28.84 -19.92 11.48
CA LEU A 151 29.27 -21.32 11.68
C LEU A 151 30.60 -21.62 10.99
N ILE A 152 30.75 -21.19 9.74
CA ILE A 152 31.98 -21.42 8.97
C ILE A 152 33.18 -20.71 9.62
N LEU A 153 32.98 -19.47 10.09
CA LEU A 153 34.02 -18.73 10.80
C LEU A 153 34.41 -19.41 12.12
N ALA A 154 33.43 -19.86 12.91
CA ALA A 154 33.70 -20.59 14.15
C ALA A 154 34.46 -21.90 13.89
N GLU A 155 34.09 -22.64 12.84
CA GLU A 155 34.77 -23.87 12.46
C GLU A 155 36.20 -23.58 11.96
N LYS A 156 36.38 -22.53 11.15
CA LYS A 156 37.71 -22.05 10.73
C LYS A 156 38.60 -21.69 11.93
N GLU A 157 38.07 -21.02 12.94
CA GLU A 157 38.82 -20.71 14.16
C GLU A 157 39.23 -21.96 14.94
N ARG A 158 38.36 -22.96 15.06
CA ARG A 158 38.68 -24.26 15.68
C ARG A 158 39.80 -24.97 14.93
N PHE A 159 39.74 -25.01 13.60
CA PHE A 159 40.80 -25.55 12.76
C PHE A 159 42.13 -24.82 12.95
N LEU A 160 42.13 -23.48 13.04
CA LEU A 160 43.35 -22.71 13.30
C LEU A 160 43.94 -23.00 14.68
N LYS A 161 43.11 -23.13 15.72
CA LYS A 161 43.56 -23.54 17.06
C LYS A 161 44.19 -24.93 17.03
N PHE A 162 43.55 -25.89 16.37
CA PHE A 162 44.07 -27.25 16.20
C PHE A 162 45.43 -27.26 15.47
N ARG A 163 45.59 -26.45 14.41
CA ARG A 163 46.85 -26.32 13.66
C ARG A 163 47.98 -25.71 14.49
N ASN A 164 47.68 -24.77 15.38
CA ASN A 164 48.70 -24.20 16.27
C ASN A 164 49.16 -25.21 17.35
N SER A 165 48.36 -26.23 17.65
CA SER A 165 48.70 -27.34 18.54
C SER A 165 49.28 -28.58 17.85
N SER A 166 49.23 -28.67 16.51
CA SER A 166 49.73 -29.82 15.73
C SER A 166 50.67 -29.34 14.62
N SER A 167 51.98 -29.52 14.81
CA SER A 167 53.02 -29.07 13.88
C SER A 167 53.20 -29.97 12.65
N ASP A 168 52.13 -30.53 12.07
CA ASP A 168 52.28 -31.28 10.83
C ASP A 168 51.04 -31.31 9.91
N GLY A 169 51.32 -31.52 8.63
CA GLY A 169 50.56 -31.13 7.44
C GLY A 169 49.05 -31.40 7.37
N SER A 170 48.32 -30.47 6.74
CA SER A 170 47.10 -30.78 5.96
C SER A 170 46.76 -29.69 4.92
N PHE A 171 47.34 -29.81 3.72
CA PHE A 171 47.04 -28.95 2.57
C PHE A 171 45.62 -29.21 2.00
N LEU A 172 45.12 -30.44 2.12
CA LEU A 172 43.86 -30.90 1.51
C LEU A 172 42.58 -30.36 2.19
N ALA A 173 42.61 -30.09 3.49
CA ALA A 173 41.49 -29.48 4.21
C ALA A 173 41.30 -27.99 3.82
N ARG A 174 42.40 -27.33 3.42
CA ARG A 174 42.45 -25.92 3.06
C ARG A 174 41.63 -25.62 1.81
N THR A 175 41.76 -26.45 0.77
CA THR A 175 41.10 -26.25 -0.54
C THR A 175 39.58 -26.45 -0.48
N LYS A 176 39.11 -27.36 0.39
CA LYS A 176 37.66 -27.60 0.57
C LYS A 176 36.98 -26.46 1.32
N LEU A 177 37.60 -25.94 2.39
CA LEU A 177 37.06 -24.84 3.18
C LEU A 177 37.07 -23.50 2.43
N THR A 178 38.14 -23.20 1.68
CA THR A 178 38.18 -21.98 0.86
C THR A 178 37.17 -22.04 -0.28
N ASN A 179 36.94 -23.19 -0.92
CA ASN A 179 35.92 -23.31 -1.97
C ASN A 179 34.49 -23.11 -1.46
N VAL A 180 34.17 -23.60 -0.25
CA VAL A 180 32.86 -23.35 0.39
C VAL A 180 32.72 -21.88 0.80
N TYR A 181 33.79 -21.26 1.30
CA TYR A 181 33.77 -19.83 1.65
C TYR A 181 33.59 -18.95 0.40
N LEU A 182 34.29 -19.27 -0.68
CA LEU A 182 34.20 -18.53 -1.95
C LEU A 182 32.83 -18.70 -2.60
N SER A 183 32.23 -19.90 -2.56
CA SER A 183 30.90 -20.14 -3.14
C SER A 183 29.80 -19.41 -2.38
N VAL A 184 29.88 -19.37 -1.03
CA VAL A 184 28.95 -18.62 -0.19
C VAL A 184 29.09 -17.10 -0.44
N CYS A 185 30.31 -16.58 -0.56
CA CYS A 185 30.53 -15.15 -0.86
C CYS A 185 30.21 -14.75 -2.31
N LEU A 186 30.37 -15.64 -3.29
CA LEU A 186 29.99 -15.41 -4.70
C LEU A 186 28.47 -15.47 -4.91
N TYR A 187 27.74 -16.18 -4.04
CA TYR A 187 26.28 -16.12 -3.92
C TYR A 187 25.79 -14.88 -3.14
N ALA A 188 26.54 -13.78 -3.19
CA ALA A 188 25.96 -12.48 -2.88
C ALA A 188 24.79 -12.25 -3.85
N PRO A 189 23.58 -11.96 -3.36
CA PRO A 189 22.39 -11.93 -4.20
C PRO A 189 22.56 -10.82 -5.24
N GLN A 190 22.80 -11.22 -6.49
CA GLN A 190 22.51 -10.36 -7.63
C GLN A 190 21.00 -10.16 -7.62
N CYS A 191 20.56 -9.11 -6.94
CA CYS A 191 19.22 -8.56 -7.02
C CYS A 191 18.97 -8.13 -8.48
N VAL A 192 18.58 -9.06 -9.34
CA VAL A 192 18.18 -8.76 -10.71
C VAL A 192 16.78 -8.13 -10.63
N PRO A 193 16.60 -6.85 -11.01
CA PRO A 193 15.28 -6.26 -11.09
C PRO A 193 14.46 -6.98 -12.18
N PRO A 194 13.14 -7.16 -12.00
CA PRO A 194 12.28 -7.88 -12.95
C PRO A 194 12.12 -7.20 -14.31
N SER A 195 12.75 -6.03 -14.55
CA SER A 195 12.77 -5.38 -15.87
C SER A 195 13.46 -6.22 -16.96
N LYS A 196 14.17 -7.30 -16.60
CA LYS A 196 14.78 -8.24 -17.55
C LYS A 196 14.02 -9.57 -17.74
N LEU A 197 12.93 -9.84 -17.01
CA LEU A 197 12.15 -11.08 -17.15
C LEU A 197 10.93 -10.95 -18.07
N CYS A 198 10.58 -9.74 -18.51
CA CYS A 198 9.35 -9.50 -19.28
C CYS A 198 9.56 -9.46 -20.81
N LEU A 199 10.77 -9.67 -21.33
CA LEU A 199 11.05 -9.61 -22.78
C LEU A 199 11.20 -10.97 -23.49
N CYS A 200 11.08 -12.11 -22.80
CA CYS A 200 11.23 -13.44 -23.42
C CYS A 200 9.92 -14.19 -23.67
N VAL A 201 8.78 -13.50 -23.78
CA VAL A 201 7.53 -14.10 -24.28
C VAL A 201 6.96 -13.23 -25.39
N ILE A 202 7.63 -13.25 -26.54
CA ILE A 202 7.07 -13.15 -27.89
C ILE A 202 7.90 -14.09 -28.77
#